data_AF-A0A821K1H2-F1
#
_entry.id   AF-A0A821K1H2-F1
#
_cell.length_a   1.000
_cell.length_b   1.000
_cell.length_c   1.000
_cell.angle_alpha   90.00
_cell.angle_beta   90.00
_cell.angle_gamma   90.00
#
_symmetry.space_group_name_H-M   'P 1'
#
loop_
_entity.id
_entity.type
_entity.pdbx_description
1 polymer ?
#
loop_
_entity_poly.entity_id
_entity_poly.type
_entity_poly.pdbx_seq_one_letter_code
_entity_poly.pdbx_strand_id
1 'polypeptide(L)'
;MVVKYIQKHTQSIINLVQQATNHYDDLSEEMTAVRLYTSECGTQPLCELLNEAFKSGHQDEVESWLPYLQLFRSEVEHLPLYNGECWRGTNIAIGNRFKSGQTITWQGISSCSKSQDFILENCVGNSGTLIKIDAINGRDISNITHDHMTQEIILMPGTTLIVKMVKRYRHNNNITLVELEETVDQKQDENVQIRSKAHASSSTNDHNLLHSTLGASSSKSNHDGSQKKALENSDHYCSLIYRLTDVDCENRTLKPIEGYQNSRNITLEEALKPLRDAIPHLDDYIKQAKRRANSSSSNGLTIDKLAAIYLYTMQLNDRSFSRMLNQALRYEDQTEVKNYWFNYLELIWSALKQLPSVKGNVYQVVNGRIKENYPKKKIITWWGITSCTQVPDNILSEMLGKKSTLLKIKILNGKNISEYSCKSNETEIVLLPGTRLRVNNVSYNTNLCIDEIDLEEISDEMFQSDTNSNHTTKRTSKDGSFGK
;
A
#
# COMPACT_ATOMS: atom_id res chain seq x y z
N MET A 1 -15.44 -37.99 -3.17
CA MET A 1 -14.56 -36.96 -3.74
C MET A 1 -15.02 -35.55 -3.35
N VAL A 2 -16.30 -35.22 -3.51
CA VAL A 2 -16.91 -33.95 -3.03
C VAL A 2 -16.84 -33.78 -1.50
N VAL A 3 -17.07 -34.84 -0.71
CA VAL A 3 -16.93 -34.80 0.76
C VAL A 3 -15.48 -34.59 1.26
N LYS A 4 -14.47 -35.00 0.47
CA LYS A 4 -13.05 -34.74 0.76
C LYS A 4 -12.60 -33.33 0.36
N TYR A 5 -13.30 -32.70 -0.58
CA TYR A 5 -13.09 -31.30 -0.97
C TYR A 5 -13.65 -30.35 0.11
N ILE A 6 -14.83 -30.68 0.64
CA ILE A 6 -15.51 -29.95 1.72
C ILE A 6 -14.69 -29.99 3.03
N GLN A 7 -14.14 -31.16 3.42
CA GLN A 7 -13.29 -31.24 4.63
C GLN A 7 -11.93 -30.53 4.52
N LYS A 8 -11.38 -30.39 3.30
CA LYS A 8 -10.08 -29.75 3.09
C LYS A 8 -10.16 -28.23 3.22
N HIS A 9 -11.27 -27.60 2.84
CA HIS A 9 -11.39 -26.14 2.82
C HIS A 9 -11.93 -25.56 4.15
N THR A 10 -12.84 -26.23 4.84
CA THR A 10 -13.38 -25.73 6.13
C THR A 10 -12.34 -25.75 7.25
N GLN A 11 -11.55 -26.84 7.40
CA GLN A 11 -10.50 -26.89 8.41
C GLN A 11 -9.33 -25.96 8.07
N SER A 12 -9.01 -25.78 6.78
CA SER A 12 -7.95 -24.86 6.38
C SER A 12 -8.31 -23.40 6.67
N ILE A 13 -9.58 -23.00 6.50
CA ILE A 13 -10.05 -21.64 6.83
C ILE A 13 -10.10 -21.43 8.34
N ILE A 14 -10.61 -22.40 9.11
CA ILE A 14 -10.55 -22.34 10.58
C ILE A 14 -9.10 -22.27 11.05
N ASN A 15 -8.19 -23.06 10.47
CA ASN A 15 -6.77 -23.01 10.77
C ASN A 15 -6.14 -21.67 10.35
N LEU A 16 -6.56 -21.07 9.23
CA LEU A 16 -6.11 -19.74 8.80
C LEU A 16 -6.58 -18.65 9.76
N VAL A 17 -7.84 -18.71 10.21
CA VAL A 17 -8.38 -17.81 11.23
C VAL A 17 -7.63 -18.00 12.54
N GLN A 18 -7.47 -19.23 13.03
CA GLN A 18 -6.72 -19.53 14.26
C GLN A 18 -5.24 -19.14 14.17
N GLN A 19 -4.57 -19.36 13.04
CA GLN A 19 -3.20 -18.93 12.80
C GLN A 19 -3.09 -17.41 12.80
N ALA A 20 -4.09 -16.70 12.25
CA ALA A 20 -4.14 -15.25 12.28
C ALA A 20 -4.48 -14.72 13.67
N THR A 21 -5.35 -15.37 14.44
CA THR A 21 -5.64 -15.03 15.83
C THR A 21 -4.37 -15.12 16.68
N ASN A 22 -3.52 -16.13 16.46
CA ASN A 22 -2.20 -16.24 17.10
C ASN A 22 -1.19 -15.16 16.63
N HIS A 23 -1.48 -14.43 15.55
CA HIS A 23 -0.65 -13.33 15.04
C HIS A 23 -1.18 -11.95 15.48
N TYR A 24 -2.45 -11.89 15.90
CA TYR A 24 -3.14 -10.69 16.36
C TYR A 24 -3.67 -10.92 17.79
N ASP A 25 -2.76 -11.07 18.75
CA ASP A 25 -3.08 -11.43 20.15
C ASP A 25 -4.05 -10.46 20.86
N ASP A 26 -4.27 -9.26 20.30
CA ASP A 26 -5.13 -8.22 20.86
C ASP A 26 -6.53 -8.10 20.19
N LEU A 27 -6.85 -8.90 19.18
CA LEU A 27 -8.12 -8.84 18.45
C LEU A 27 -9.06 -10.00 18.78
N SER A 28 -10.37 -9.74 18.81
CA SER A 28 -11.37 -10.82 18.89
C SER A 28 -11.35 -11.68 17.62
N GLU A 29 -11.95 -12.87 17.66
CA GLU A 29 -12.07 -13.73 16.47
C GLU A 29 -12.84 -13.04 15.34
N GLU A 30 -13.86 -12.25 15.68
CA GLU A 30 -14.69 -11.50 14.74
C GLU A 30 -13.90 -10.34 14.11
N MET A 31 -13.16 -9.55 14.89
CA MET A 31 -12.27 -8.50 14.37
C MET A 31 -11.18 -9.09 13.49
N THR A 32 -10.62 -10.24 13.89
CA THR A 32 -9.63 -10.99 13.10
C THR A 32 -10.22 -11.43 11.76
N ALA A 33 -11.48 -11.89 11.73
CA ALA A 33 -12.13 -12.27 10.49
C ALA A 33 -12.24 -11.09 9.50
N VAL A 34 -12.56 -9.89 9.99
CA VAL A 34 -12.60 -8.65 9.17
C VAL A 34 -11.22 -8.28 8.67
N ARG A 35 -10.21 -8.27 9.55
CA ARG A 35 -8.83 -7.93 9.18
C ARG A 35 -8.25 -8.92 8.16
N LEU A 36 -8.58 -10.20 8.30
CA LEU A 36 -8.18 -11.25 7.35
C LEU A 36 -8.78 -11.05 5.97
N TYR A 37 -10.04 -10.62 5.90
CA TYR A 37 -10.69 -10.33 4.62
C TYR A 37 -9.91 -9.27 3.84
N THR A 38 -9.45 -8.23 4.51
CA THR A 38 -8.73 -7.11 3.87
C THR A 38 -7.22 -7.31 3.81
N SER A 39 -6.72 -8.41 4.37
CA SER A 39 -5.31 -8.76 4.27
C SER A 39 -4.98 -9.32 2.89
N GLU A 40 -3.84 -8.89 2.33
CA GLU A 40 -3.23 -9.49 1.15
C GLU A 40 -2.30 -10.66 1.53
N CYS A 41 -2.64 -11.42 2.57
CA CYS A 41 -1.77 -12.48 3.09
C CYS A 41 -1.84 -13.76 2.26
N GLY A 42 -0.67 -14.24 1.82
CA GLY A 42 -0.51 -15.53 1.16
C GLY A 42 -0.63 -15.50 -0.38
N THR A 43 -0.47 -16.67 -1.01
CA THR A 43 -0.44 -16.78 -2.49
C THR A 43 -1.77 -16.47 -3.18
N GLN A 44 -2.88 -16.46 -2.42
CA GLN A 44 -4.20 -16.05 -2.88
C GLN A 44 -4.95 -15.41 -1.71
N PRO A 45 -5.29 -14.11 -1.77
CA PRO A 45 -6.00 -13.42 -0.70
C PRO A 45 -7.35 -14.05 -0.36
N LEU A 46 -7.72 -14.04 0.92
CA LEU A 46 -8.99 -14.61 1.40
C LEU A 46 -10.20 -13.96 0.72
N CYS A 47 -10.16 -12.64 0.51
CA CYS A 47 -11.22 -11.92 -0.18
C CYS A 47 -11.42 -12.38 -1.63
N GLU A 48 -10.37 -12.84 -2.32
CA GLU A 48 -10.50 -13.39 -3.67
C GLU A 48 -11.24 -14.73 -3.61
N LEU A 49 -10.78 -15.66 -2.77
CA LEU A 49 -11.38 -16.99 -2.58
C LEU A 49 -12.86 -16.91 -2.22
N LEU A 50 -13.21 -16.05 -1.25
CA LEU A 50 -14.58 -15.88 -0.81
C LEU A 50 -15.45 -15.22 -1.91
N ASN A 51 -14.94 -14.21 -2.60
CA ASN A 51 -15.68 -13.58 -3.69
C ASN A 51 -15.79 -14.47 -4.93
N GLU A 52 -14.87 -15.42 -5.15
CA GLU A 52 -15.00 -16.46 -6.17
C GLU A 52 -16.17 -17.39 -5.84
N ALA A 53 -16.30 -17.82 -4.58
CA ALA A 53 -17.45 -18.62 -4.13
C ALA A 53 -18.77 -17.87 -4.33
N PHE A 54 -18.85 -16.58 -3.98
CA PHE A 54 -20.05 -15.77 -4.27
C PHE A 54 -20.35 -15.66 -5.76
N LYS A 55 -19.31 -15.54 -6.61
CA LYS A 55 -19.46 -15.38 -8.07
C LYS A 55 -19.74 -16.69 -8.80
N SER A 56 -19.41 -17.84 -8.21
CA SER A 56 -19.66 -19.15 -8.84
C SER A 56 -21.15 -19.45 -8.95
N GLY A 57 -21.94 -18.86 -8.04
CA GLY A 57 -23.38 -19.07 -7.90
C GLY A 57 -23.75 -20.44 -7.37
N HIS A 58 -22.78 -21.30 -7.04
CA HIS A 58 -23.00 -22.61 -6.42
C HIS A 58 -23.19 -22.42 -4.91
N GLN A 59 -24.38 -22.75 -4.42
CA GLN A 59 -24.74 -22.55 -3.03
C GLN A 59 -23.84 -23.36 -2.08
N ASP A 60 -23.45 -24.57 -2.46
CA ASP A 60 -22.56 -25.45 -1.68
C ASP A 60 -21.17 -24.85 -1.50
N GLU A 61 -20.68 -24.07 -2.46
CA GLU A 61 -19.40 -23.35 -2.32
C GLU A 61 -19.52 -22.25 -1.27
N VAL A 62 -20.58 -21.42 -1.31
CA VAL A 62 -20.84 -20.37 -0.30
C VAL A 62 -21.12 -20.98 1.07
N GLU A 63 -21.84 -22.10 1.13
CA GLU A 63 -22.14 -22.82 2.39
C GLU A 63 -20.87 -23.24 3.13
N SER A 64 -19.81 -23.59 2.40
CA SER A 64 -18.52 -23.93 3.01
C SER A 64 -17.85 -22.76 3.76
N TRP A 65 -18.25 -21.53 3.45
CA TRP A 65 -17.78 -20.29 4.08
C TRP A 65 -18.68 -19.83 5.24
N LEU A 66 -19.80 -20.49 5.54
CA LEU A 66 -20.75 -20.04 6.56
C LEU A 66 -20.12 -19.78 7.94
N PRO A 67 -19.22 -20.64 8.47
CA PRO A 67 -18.58 -20.35 9.77
C PRO A 67 -17.78 -19.05 9.75
N TYR A 68 -17.02 -18.81 8.68
CA TYR A 68 -16.26 -17.58 8.52
C TYR A 68 -17.18 -16.36 8.34
N LEU A 69 -18.21 -16.48 7.49
CA LEU A 69 -19.18 -15.42 7.23
C LEU A 69 -19.96 -15.04 8.49
N GLN A 70 -20.20 -15.98 9.41
CA GLN A 70 -20.82 -15.70 10.70
C GLN A 70 -19.93 -14.80 11.57
N LEU A 71 -18.64 -15.13 11.71
CA LEU A 71 -17.68 -14.30 12.44
C LEU A 71 -17.52 -12.92 11.79
N PHE A 72 -17.28 -12.89 10.48
CA PHE A 72 -17.11 -11.66 9.73
C PHE A 72 -18.32 -10.73 9.86
N ARG A 73 -19.54 -11.28 9.69
CA ARG A 73 -20.78 -10.52 9.81
C ARG A 73 -21.04 -10.04 11.23
N SER A 74 -20.71 -10.87 12.23
CA SER A 74 -20.85 -10.50 13.64
C SER A 74 -20.09 -9.20 13.92
N GLU A 75 -18.85 -9.05 13.46
CA GLU A 75 -18.14 -7.77 13.64
C GLU A 75 -18.74 -6.66 12.77
N VAL A 76 -18.85 -6.89 11.45
CA VAL A 76 -19.21 -5.84 10.48
C VAL A 76 -20.57 -5.19 10.77
N GLU A 77 -21.52 -5.92 11.33
CA GLU A 77 -22.82 -5.37 11.72
C GLU A 77 -22.75 -4.36 12.88
N HIS A 78 -21.75 -4.47 13.77
CA HIS A 78 -21.53 -3.54 14.90
C HIS A 78 -20.66 -2.34 14.53
N LEU A 79 -19.98 -2.37 13.38
CA LEU A 79 -19.11 -1.28 12.96
C LEU A 79 -19.89 -0.03 12.53
N PRO A 80 -19.26 1.16 12.62
CA PRO A 80 -19.91 2.41 12.26
C PRO A 80 -20.48 2.37 10.84
N LEU A 81 -21.73 2.82 10.72
CA LEU A 81 -22.34 3.05 9.42
C LEU A 81 -21.55 4.12 8.66
N TYR A 82 -21.31 3.86 7.39
CA TYR A 82 -20.74 4.81 6.47
C TYR A 82 -21.79 5.20 5.43
N ASN A 83 -22.12 6.50 5.41
CA ASN A 83 -22.93 7.13 4.40
C ASN A 83 -22.05 8.16 3.68
N GLY A 84 -21.77 7.92 2.41
CA GLY A 84 -20.89 8.77 1.63
C GLY A 84 -20.28 8.07 0.42
N GLU A 85 -19.40 8.79 -0.25
CA GLU A 85 -18.71 8.34 -1.45
C GLU A 85 -17.56 7.39 -1.11
N CYS A 86 -17.54 6.22 -1.72
CA CYS A 86 -16.40 5.31 -1.66
C CYS A 86 -16.03 4.80 -3.06
N TRP A 87 -14.79 4.34 -3.18
CA TRP A 87 -14.14 4.07 -4.45
C TRP A 87 -13.61 2.65 -4.50
N ARG A 88 -13.77 2.00 -5.64
CA ARG A 88 -13.16 0.69 -5.94
C ARG A 88 -12.56 0.68 -7.32
N GLY A 89 -11.42 0.00 -7.47
CA GLY A 89 -10.72 -0.13 -8.73
C GLY A 89 -10.52 -1.58 -9.12
N THR A 90 -10.47 -1.80 -10.43
CA THR A 90 -9.97 -3.05 -11.00
C THR A 90 -9.15 -2.74 -12.24
N ASN A 91 -8.09 -3.49 -12.46
CA ASN A 91 -7.26 -3.47 -13.66
C ASN A 91 -7.95 -4.10 -14.88
N ILE A 92 -9.22 -4.51 -14.77
CA ILE A 92 -10.01 -5.09 -15.86
C ILE A 92 -11.08 -4.09 -16.32
N ALA A 93 -11.21 -3.91 -17.63
CA ALA A 93 -12.26 -3.10 -18.24
C ALA A 93 -13.62 -3.83 -18.22
N ILE A 94 -14.31 -3.80 -17.08
CA ILE A 94 -15.64 -4.39 -16.87
C ILE A 94 -16.79 -3.39 -17.07
N GLY A 95 -16.50 -2.15 -17.48
CA GLY A 95 -17.52 -1.11 -17.66
C GLY A 95 -18.66 -1.48 -18.62
N ASN A 96 -18.42 -2.39 -19.58
CA ASN A 96 -19.44 -2.91 -20.48
C ASN A 96 -20.51 -3.78 -19.79
N ARG A 97 -20.26 -4.22 -18.55
CA ARG A 97 -21.23 -4.97 -17.73
C ARG A 97 -22.29 -4.09 -17.09
N PHE A 98 -22.11 -2.76 -17.14
CA PHE A 98 -23.00 -1.79 -16.54
C PHE A 98 -23.72 -0.97 -17.62
N LYS A 99 -24.99 -0.64 -17.37
CA LYS A 99 -25.78 0.25 -18.22
C LYS A 99 -26.42 1.33 -17.34
N SER A 100 -26.34 2.59 -17.75
CA SER A 100 -26.99 3.69 -16.99
C SER A 100 -28.49 3.41 -16.82
N GLY A 101 -29.01 3.62 -15.61
CA GLY A 101 -30.37 3.28 -15.19
C GLY A 101 -30.58 1.81 -14.78
N GLN A 102 -29.58 0.94 -14.93
CA GLN A 102 -29.68 -0.46 -14.51
C GLN A 102 -29.57 -0.56 -12.99
N THR A 103 -30.50 -1.31 -12.38
CA THR A 103 -30.34 -1.79 -11.00
C THR A 103 -29.56 -3.11 -11.00
N ILE A 104 -28.56 -3.21 -10.14
CA ILE A 104 -27.75 -4.42 -9.95
C ILE A 104 -27.75 -4.82 -8.48
N THR A 105 -27.67 -6.11 -8.22
CA THR A 105 -27.40 -6.65 -6.87
C THR A 105 -25.92 -7.03 -6.80
N TRP A 106 -25.20 -6.44 -5.86
CA TRP A 106 -23.78 -6.70 -5.66
C TRP A 106 -23.60 -8.02 -4.89
N GLN A 107 -23.14 -9.07 -5.56
CA GLN A 107 -23.20 -10.44 -5.02
C GLN A 107 -22.09 -10.79 -4.02
N GLY A 108 -20.96 -10.09 -4.06
CA GLY A 108 -19.81 -10.35 -3.19
C GLY A 108 -19.65 -9.30 -2.11
N ILE A 109 -18.72 -9.55 -1.17
CA ILE A 109 -18.27 -8.51 -0.25
C ILE A 109 -17.35 -7.55 -1.04
N SER A 110 -17.48 -6.25 -0.80
CA SER A 110 -16.62 -5.24 -1.42
C SER A 110 -15.86 -4.48 -0.38
N SER A 111 -14.52 -4.52 -0.43
CA SER A 111 -13.72 -3.45 0.17
C SER A 111 -13.57 -2.32 -0.83
N CYS A 112 -13.85 -1.11 -0.36
CA CYS A 112 -13.77 0.16 -1.06
C CYS A 112 -12.92 1.13 -0.22
N SER A 113 -12.30 2.12 -0.83
CA SER A 113 -11.56 3.17 -0.13
C SER A 113 -12.35 4.48 -0.12
N LYS A 114 -12.19 5.30 0.92
CA LYS A 114 -12.65 6.70 0.89
C LYS A 114 -11.79 7.58 -0.04
N SER A 115 -10.61 7.12 -0.46
CA SER A 115 -9.67 7.87 -1.29
C SER A 115 -9.76 7.44 -2.76
N GLN A 116 -10.27 8.34 -3.61
CA GLN A 116 -10.25 8.16 -5.07
C GLN A 116 -8.83 8.01 -5.61
N ASP A 117 -7.91 8.84 -5.13
CA ASP A 117 -6.53 8.90 -5.61
C ASP A 117 -5.80 7.60 -5.30
N PHE A 118 -5.99 7.06 -4.09
CA PHE A 118 -5.44 5.75 -3.73
C PHE A 118 -5.89 4.66 -4.72
N ILE A 119 -7.18 4.60 -5.05
CA ILE A 119 -7.73 3.58 -5.96
C ILE A 119 -7.22 3.78 -7.39
N LEU A 120 -7.13 5.02 -7.86
CA LEU A 120 -6.60 5.34 -9.18
C LEU A 120 -5.12 4.96 -9.31
N GLU A 121 -4.34 5.15 -8.26
CA GLU A 121 -2.90 4.89 -8.23
C GLU A 121 -2.57 3.40 -8.07
N ASN A 122 -3.37 2.67 -7.29
CA ASN A 122 -3.02 1.31 -6.86
C ASN A 122 -3.87 0.20 -7.50
N CYS A 123 -5.09 0.48 -7.98
CA CYS A 123 -6.06 -0.58 -8.32
C CYS A 123 -6.52 -0.60 -9.78
N VAL A 124 -6.48 0.51 -10.51
CA VAL A 124 -7.09 0.62 -11.86
C VAL A 124 -6.09 0.42 -13.01
N GLY A 125 -4.78 0.57 -12.76
CA GLY A 125 -3.74 0.38 -13.77
C GLY A 125 -3.91 1.23 -15.05
N ASN A 126 -3.40 0.73 -16.17
CA ASN A 126 -3.43 1.43 -17.47
C ASN A 126 -4.66 1.14 -18.34
N SER A 127 -5.55 0.24 -17.93
CA SER A 127 -6.78 -0.12 -18.65
C SER A 127 -7.80 -0.82 -17.75
N GLY A 128 -8.42 -0.08 -16.85
CA GLY A 128 -9.29 -0.64 -15.81
C GLY A 128 -10.67 -0.02 -15.71
N THR A 129 -11.38 -0.40 -14.65
CA THR A 129 -12.66 0.22 -14.27
C THR A 129 -12.50 0.88 -12.91
N LEU A 130 -12.78 2.17 -12.85
CA LEU A 130 -12.96 2.90 -11.60
C LEU A 130 -14.45 2.90 -11.28
N ILE A 131 -14.78 2.53 -10.05
CA ILE A 131 -16.15 2.47 -9.57
C ILE A 131 -16.27 3.47 -8.43
N LYS A 132 -17.11 4.48 -8.62
CA LYS A 132 -17.57 5.39 -7.58
C LYS A 132 -18.88 4.85 -7.04
N ILE A 133 -19.03 4.75 -5.73
CA ILE A 133 -20.23 4.26 -5.07
C ILE A 133 -20.66 5.27 -4.01
N ASP A 134 -21.83 5.88 -4.21
CA ASP A 134 -22.51 6.64 -3.16
C ASP A 134 -23.22 5.63 -2.25
N ALA A 135 -22.54 5.24 -1.17
CA ALA A 135 -22.98 4.22 -0.23
C ALA A 135 -23.89 4.82 0.86
N ILE A 136 -24.93 4.08 1.24
CA ILE A 136 -25.85 4.43 2.32
C ILE A 136 -25.61 3.54 3.54
N ASN A 137 -25.34 2.25 3.32
CA ASN A 137 -25.17 1.24 4.36
C ASN A 137 -23.76 0.64 4.38
N GLY A 138 -22.76 1.39 3.91
CA GLY A 138 -21.36 0.99 4.05
C GLY A 138 -20.98 0.78 5.51
N ARG A 139 -19.93 0.00 5.76
CA ARG A 139 -19.37 -0.18 7.11
C ARG A 139 -17.95 0.31 7.14
N ASP A 140 -17.67 1.26 8.01
CA ASP A 140 -16.34 1.81 8.18
C ASP A 140 -15.48 0.84 8.98
N ILE A 141 -14.49 0.25 8.31
CA ILE A 141 -13.55 -0.71 8.91
C ILE A 141 -12.16 -0.11 9.07
N SER A 142 -11.99 1.22 8.94
CA SER A 142 -10.68 1.90 8.97
C SER A 142 -9.84 1.56 10.21
N ASN A 143 -10.50 1.26 11.34
CA ASN A 143 -9.85 0.95 12.62
C ASN A 143 -9.46 -0.54 12.78
N ILE A 144 -9.91 -1.42 11.88
CA ILE A 144 -9.73 -2.88 11.99
C ILE A 144 -9.04 -3.45 10.75
N THR A 145 -9.15 -2.78 9.60
CA THR A 145 -8.49 -3.21 8.36
C THR A 145 -6.98 -3.35 8.54
N HIS A 146 -6.38 -4.24 7.74
CA HIS A 146 -4.95 -4.41 7.65
C HIS A 146 -4.20 -3.18 7.15
N ASP A 147 -4.83 -2.36 6.29
CA ASP A 147 -4.26 -1.13 5.75
C ASP A 147 -5.01 0.10 6.26
N HIS A 148 -4.47 0.74 7.29
CA HIS A 148 -5.11 1.92 7.89
C HIS A 148 -5.08 3.17 6.98
N MET A 149 -4.30 3.17 5.90
CA MET A 149 -4.16 4.32 4.99
C MET A 149 -5.36 4.47 4.05
N THR A 150 -6.03 3.37 3.72
CA THR A 150 -7.10 3.33 2.71
C THR A 150 -8.45 3.75 3.25
N GLN A 151 -8.59 3.86 4.58
CA GLN A 151 -9.83 4.16 5.28
C GLN A 151 -11.00 3.33 4.75
N GLU A 152 -10.86 2.01 4.79
CA GLU A 152 -11.72 1.10 4.04
C GLU A 152 -13.18 1.10 4.49
N ILE A 153 -14.04 0.93 3.49
CA ILE A 153 -15.48 0.75 3.61
C ILE A 153 -15.85 -0.62 3.06
N ILE A 154 -16.61 -1.39 3.83
CA ILE A 154 -17.20 -2.65 3.37
C ILE A 154 -18.62 -2.42 2.86
N LEU A 155 -18.90 -2.95 1.67
CA LEU A 155 -20.26 -3.21 1.20
C LEU A 155 -20.55 -4.71 1.29
N MET A 156 -21.70 -5.04 1.85
CA MET A 156 -22.13 -6.42 2.05
C MET A 156 -22.69 -7.04 0.76
N PRO A 157 -22.64 -8.37 0.61
CA PRO A 157 -23.33 -9.06 -0.46
C PRO A 157 -24.84 -8.79 -0.36
N GLY A 158 -25.49 -8.64 -1.50
CA GLY A 158 -26.90 -8.27 -1.60
C GLY A 158 -27.16 -6.77 -1.69
N THR A 159 -26.15 -5.90 -1.58
CA THR A 159 -26.33 -4.45 -1.75
C THR A 159 -26.91 -4.14 -3.13
N THR A 160 -28.05 -3.44 -3.15
CA THR A 160 -28.71 -3.02 -4.39
C THR A 160 -28.19 -1.66 -4.81
N LEU A 161 -27.66 -1.56 -6.04
CA LEU A 161 -27.05 -0.36 -6.59
C LEU A 161 -27.74 0.01 -7.91
N ILE A 162 -28.03 1.30 -8.12
CA ILE A 162 -28.41 1.84 -9.42
C ILE A 162 -27.17 2.38 -10.11
N VAL A 163 -26.96 1.99 -11.36
CA VAL A 163 -25.91 2.55 -12.21
C VAL A 163 -26.36 3.94 -12.66
N LYS A 164 -25.78 4.99 -12.09
CA LYS A 164 -26.04 6.37 -12.47
C LYS A 164 -25.40 6.69 -13.81
N MET A 165 -24.13 6.32 -13.96
CA MET A 165 -23.34 6.68 -15.13
C MET A 165 -22.34 5.58 -15.49
N VAL A 166 -22.09 5.41 -16.78
CA VAL A 166 -20.94 4.68 -17.30
C VAL A 166 -20.24 5.58 -18.31
N LYS A 167 -19.01 5.99 -18.00
CA LYS A 167 -18.25 6.93 -18.82
C LYS A 167 -16.88 6.38 -19.14
N ARG A 168 -16.61 6.18 -20.43
CA ARG A 168 -15.32 5.69 -20.90
C ARG A 168 -14.39 6.84 -21.25
N TYR A 169 -13.27 6.92 -20.55
CA TYR A 169 -12.21 7.87 -20.82
C TYR A 169 -11.19 7.24 -21.76
N ARG A 170 -11.25 7.63 -23.03
CA ARG A 170 -10.35 7.12 -24.08
C ARG A 170 -8.98 7.79 -24.09
N HIS A 171 -8.76 8.85 -23.31
CA HIS A 171 -7.44 9.45 -23.22
C HIS A 171 -6.55 8.67 -22.27
N ASN A 172 -5.51 8.09 -22.86
CA ASN A 172 -4.29 7.63 -22.22
C ASN A 172 -4.31 6.42 -21.29
N ASN A 173 -5.41 6.02 -20.64
CA ASN A 173 -5.46 4.78 -19.83
C ASN A 173 -6.75 3.95 -20.02
N ASN A 174 -7.51 4.13 -21.12
CA ASN A 174 -8.76 3.39 -21.42
C ASN A 174 -9.62 3.04 -20.18
N ILE A 175 -9.77 3.99 -19.25
CA ILE A 175 -10.44 3.77 -17.97
C ILE A 175 -11.93 3.93 -18.19
N THR A 176 -12.73 3.05 -17.62
CA THR A 176 -14.17 3.27 -17.53
C THR A 176 -14.54 3.67 -16.11
N LEU A 177 -15.16 4.84 -15.94
CA LEU A 177 -15.79 5.23 -14.69
C LEU A 177 -17.22 4.67 -14.68
N VAL A 178 -17.57 4.00 -13.59
CA VAL A 178 -18.93 3.56 -13.29
C VAL A 178 -19.33 4.26 -12.00
N GLU A 179 -20.40 5.06 -12.06
CA GLU A 179 -20.99 5.69 -10.88
C GLU A 179 -22.21 4.89 -10.46
N LEU A 180 -22.21 4.44 -9.21
CA LEU A 180 -23.23 3.64 -8.57
C LEU A 180 -23.81 4.40 -7.39
N GLU A 181 -25.11 4.28 -7.17
CA GLU A 181 -25.79 4.81 -5.99
C GLU A 181 -26.49 3.65 -5.30
N GLU A 182 -26.22 3.46 -4.00
CA GLU A 182 -26.93 2.46 -3.22
C GLU A 182 -28.40 2.86 -3.05
N THR A 183 -29.29 1.90 -3.22
CA THR A 183 -30.72 2.10 -2.99
C THR A 183 -31.16 1.39 -1.73
N VAL A 184 -31.98 2.07 -0.93
CA VAL A 184 -32.68 1.44 0.19
C VAL A 184 -33.80 0.58 -0.37
N ASP A 185 -33.71 -0.74 -0.19
CA ASP A 185 -34.83 -1.63 -0.49
C ASP A 185 -35.97 -1.33 0.49
N GLN A 186 -37.15 -0.93 -0.04
CA GLN A 186 -38.36 -0.66 0.77
C GLN A 186 -38.82 -1.87 1.61
N LYS A 187 -38.24 -3.06 1.42
CA LYS A 187 -38.49 -4.26 2.21
C LYS A 187 -37.60 -4.40 3.46
N GLN A 188 -36.52 -3.64 3.58
CA GLN A 188 -35.67 -3.65 4.79
C GLN A 188 -36.12 -2.61 5.84
N ASP A 189 -36.89 -1.60 5.44
CA ASP A 189 -37.40 -0.56 6.35
C ASP A 189 -38.32 -1.12 7.44
N GLU A 190 -39.12 -2.16 7.15
CA GLU A 190 -39.93 -2.81 8.19
C GLU A 190 -39.06 -3.49 9.24
N ASN A 191 -37.95 -4.14 8.85
CA ASN A 191 -37.06 -4.82 9.80
C ASN A 191 -36.17 -3.85 10.59
N VAL A 192 -35.78 -2.71 10.01
CA VAL A 192 -34.99 -1.67 10.72
C VAL A 192 -35.87 -0.86 11.67
N GLN A 193 -37.13 -0.57 11.30
CA GLN A 193 -38.11 0.05 12.21
C GLN A 193 -38.62 -0.91 13.29
N ILE A 194 -38.68 -2.22 13.02
CA ILE A 194 -39.02 -3.22 14.04
C ILE A 194 -37.85 -3.42 15.01
N ARG A 195 -36.58 -3.43 14.56
CA ARG A 195 -35.41 -3.59 15.44
C ARG A 195 -35.18 -2.39 16.37
N SER A 196 -35.44 -1.17 15.90
CA SER A 196 -35.41 0.04 16.75
C SER A 196 -36.55 0.09 17.78
N LYS A 197 -37.62 -0.70 17.60
CA LYS A 197 -38.70 -0.88 18.59
C LYS A 197 -38.55 -2.15 19.45
N ALA A 198 -37.80 -3.15 18.99
CA ALA A 198 -37.60 -4.42 19.69
C ALA A 198 -36.53 -4.37 20.80
N HIS A 199 -35.73 -3.31 20.90
CA HIS A 199 -34.87 -3.09 22.08
C HIS A 199 -35.65 -2.78 23.38
N ALA A 200 -36.98 -2.85 23.36
CA ALA A 200 -37.83 -2.77 24.54
C ALA A 200 -38.49 -4.10 24.97
N SER A 201 -38.30 -5.24 24.28
CA SER A 201 -38.82 -6.53 24.78
C SER A 201 -38.18 -7.77 24.13
N SER A 202 -38.08 -8.84 24.93
CA SER A 202 -37.22 -10.01 24.79
C SER A 202 -37.55 -11.04 23.69
N SER A 203 -36.50 -11.78 23.30
CA SER A 203 -36.38 -13.22 22.98
C SER A 203 -37.06 -13.85 21.74
N THR A 204 -36.28 -14.74 21.12
CA THR A 204 -36.57 -15.93 20.29
C THR A 204 -36.36 -15.87 18.76
N ASN A 205 -35.91 -17.03 18.27
CA ASN A 205 -35.35 -17.42 16.96
C ASN A 205 -36.16 -17.01 15.71
N ASP A 206 -35.49 -16.93 14.55
CA ASP A 206 -35.80 -17.85 13.44
C ASP A 206 -34.87 -17.74 12.21
N HIS A 207 -34.73 -18.91 11.57
CA HIS A 207 -34.08 -19.20 10.29
C HIS A 207 -34.90 -18.74 9.07
N ASN A 208 -34.19 -18.56 7.94
CA ASN A 208 -34.62 -18.58 6.53
C ASN A 208 -34.55 -17.23 5.79
N LEU A 209 -33.69 -17.15 4.77
CA LEU A 209 -34.09 -16.92 3.36
C LEU A 209 -32.83 -16.88 2.45
N LEU A 210 -32.61 -17.90 1.62
CA LEU A 210 -31.84 -17.82 0.38
C LEU A 210 -32.39 -18.87 -0.60
N HIS A 211 -33.25 -18.44 -1.52
CA HIS A 211 -33.64 -19.20 -2.70
C HIS A 211 -33.87 -18.22 -3.86
N SER A 212 -33.01 -18.25 -4.88
CA SER A 212 -33.41 -18.21 -6.31
C SER A 212 -32.19 -18.29 -7.25
N THR A 213 -31.92 -19.53 -7.64
CA THR A 213 -31.68 -20.05 -9.00
C THR A 213 -30.70 -19.38 -9.98
N LEU A 214 -29.63 -20.14 -10.23
CA LEU A 214 -28.65 -20.15 -11.32
C LEU A 214 -29.21 -20.44 -12.74
N GLY A 215 -28.42 -20.05 -13.74
CA GLY A 215 -28.42 -20.63 -15.10
C GLY A 215 -26.99 -20.91 -15.58
N ALA A 216 -26.74 -22.14 -16.05
CA ALA A 216 -25.47 -22.85 -16.15
C ALA A 216 -24.55 -22.53 -17.36
N SER A 217 -23.25 -22.81 -17.24
CA SER A 217 -22.56 -23.94 -17.92
C SER A 217 -21.03 -23.80 -17.86
N SER A 218 -20.36 -24.91 -17.57
CA SER A 218 -18.91 -25.03 -17.34
C SER A 218 -18.24 -25.90 -18.41
N SER A 219 -16.96 -25.67 -18.64
CA SER A 219 -16.03 -26.70 -19.11
C SER A 219 -14.64 -26.44 -18.51
N LYS A 220 -14.09 -27.44 -17.81
CA LYS A 220 -12.75 -27.45 -17.20
C LYS A 220 -11.85 -28.39 -17.99
N SER A 221 -10.56 -28.06 -18.09
CA SER A 221 -9.49 -29.02 -18.40
C SER A 221 -8.30 -28.84 -17.47
N ASN A 222 -7.77 -29.96 -17.01
CA ASN A 222 -6.75 -30.17 -15.99
C ASN A 222 -5.33 -29.74 -16.42
N HIS A 223 -4.50 -29.29 -15.47
CA HIS A 223 -3.14 -29.82 -15.30
C HIS A 223 -2.51 -29.37 -13.97
N ASP A 224 -2.36 -30.32 -13.04
CA ASP A 224 -1.55 -30.24 -11.82
C ASP A 224 -0.30 -31.10 -12.03
N GLY A 225 0.89 -30.58 -11.67
CA GLY A 225 2.17 -31.27 -11.94
C GLY A 225 3.45 -30.44 -11.76
N SER A 226 3.38 -29.14 -11.45
CA SER A 226 4.56 -28.25 -11.53
C SER A 226 5.08 -27.67 -10.21
N GLN A 227 4.49 -28.03 -9.06
CA GLN A 227 4.78 -27.32 -7.79
C GLN A 227 6.09 -27.72 -7.06
N LYS A 228 6.94 -28.58 -7.63
CA LYS A 228 8.17 -29.05 -6.95
C LYS A 228 9.48 -28.39 -7.42
N LYS A 229 9.41 -27.33 -8.23
CA LYS A 229 10.59 -26.64 -8.80
C LYS A 229 10.71 -25.14 -8.47
N ALA A 230 9.90 -24.63 -7.54
CA ALA A 230 9.75 -23.19 -7.29
C ALA A 230 10.67 -22.59 -6.21
N LEU A 231 11.80 -23.24 -5.87
CA LEU A 231 12.78 -22.68 -4.92
C LEU A 231 13.96 -21.94 -5.62
N GLU A 232 13.92 -21.80 -6.94
CA GLU A 232 15.02 -21.22 -7.74
C GLU A 232 14.75 -19.84 -8.37
N ASN A 233 13.56 -19.23 -8.21
CA ASN A 233 13.33 -17.88 -8.72
C ASN A 233 13.62 -16.82 -7.65
N SER A 234 14.89 -16.45 -7.46
CA SER A 234 15.31 -15.36 -6.56
C SER A 234 14.85 -13.97 -7.00
N ASP A 235 14.27 -13.85 -8.20
CA ASP A 235 13.95 -12.54 -8.79
C ASP A 235 12.73 -11.87 -8.17
N HIS A 236 11.78 -12.64 -7.59
CA HIS A 236 10.59 -12.06 -6.97
C HIS A 236 10.88 -11.36 -5.64
N TYR A 237 11.95 -11.73 -4.95
CA TYR A 237 12.24 -11.15 -3.64
C TYR A 237 13.08 -9.87 -3.71
N CYS A 238 13.56 -9.44 -4.89
CA CYS A 238 14.60 -8.39 -4.97
C CYS A 238 14.36 -7.42 -6.13
N SER A 239 13.12 -6.97 -6.31
CA SER A 239 12.75 -6.02 -7.37
C SER A 239 12.98 -4.56 -6.95
N LEU A 240 13.95 -3.89 -7.60
CA LEU A 240 14.21 -2.46 -7.44
C LEU A 240 13.01 -1.59 -7.86
N ILE A 241 12.17 -2.05 -8.79
CA ILE A 241 11.01 -1.30 -9.30
C ILE A 241 10.13 -0.83 -8.14
N TYR A 242 9.83 -1.70 -7.17
CA TYR A 242 9.00 -1.33 -6.02
C TYR A 242 9.61 -0.20 -5.17
N ARG A 243 10.94 -0.17 -5.04
CA ARG A 243 11.64 0.89 -4.29
C ARG A 243 11.74 2.18 -5.09
N LEU A 244 11.88 2.09 -6.40
CA LEU A 244 11.86 3.28 -7.26
C LEU A 244 10.48 3.95 -7.27
N THR A 245 9.38 3.21 -7.15
CA THR A 245 8.03 3.79 -7.00
C THR A 245 7.69 4.29 -5.60
N ASP A 246 8.49 3.97 -4.58
CA ASP A 246 8.22 4.34 -3.19
C ASP A 246 8.62 5.78 -2.89
N VAL A 247 7.82 6.74 -3.37
CA VAL A 247 8.11 8.18 -3.32
C VAL A 247 7.34 8.85 -2.18
N ASP A 248 7.99 9.79 -1.49
CA ASP A 248 7.32 10.70 -0.57
C ASP A 248 6.57 11.78 -1.38
N CYS A 249 5.28 11.55 -1.61
CA CYS A 249 4.44 12.43 -2.43
C CYS A 249 3.80 13.57 -1.64
N GLU A 250 3.69 13.44 -0.32
CA GLU A 250 2.91 14.37 0.51
C GLU A 250 3.75 15.56 1.00
N ASN A 251 5.08 15.47 0.93
CA ASN A 251 6.00 16.54 1.32
C ASN A 251 5.71 17.14 2.70
N ARG A 252 5.32 16.28 3.66
CA ARG A 252 4.96 16.69 5.01
C ARG A 252 6.16 17.34 5.71
N THR A 253 5.87 18.36 6.50
CA THR A 253 6.87 18.99 7.35
C THR A 253 6.95 18.24 8.68
N LEU A 254 7.82 17.23 8.74
CA LEU A 254 8.07 16.46 9.97
C LEU A 254 9.21 17.08 10.80
N LYS A 255 9.32 16.65 12.05
CA LYS A 255 10.48 16.96 12.89
C LYS A 255 11.60 15.96 12.61
N PRO A 256 12.89 16.35 12.67
CA PRO A 256 13.97 15.39 12.65
C PRO A 256 13.80 14.34 13.76
N ILE A 257 14.06 13.08 13.42
CA ILE A 257 14.15 12.02 14.42
C ILE A 257 15.49 12.19 15.14
N GLU A 258 15.45 12.42 16.44
CA GLU A 258 16.64 12.64 17.27
C GLU A 258 16.86 11.46 18.22
N GLY A 259 18.11 11.24 18.64
CA GLY A 259 18.45 10.28 19.71
C GLY A 259 18.79 8.85 19.27
N TYR A 260 18.60 8.47 18.00
CA TYR A 260 19.01 7.15 17.49
C TYR A 260 20.52 7.05 17.28
N GLN A 261 21.23 8.18 17.31
CA GLN A 261 22.66 8.27 17.04
C GLN A 261 23.44 7.92 18.30
N ASN A 262 23.23 6.72 18.82
CA ASN A 262 24.17 6.14 19.76
C ASN A 262 25.30 5.47 18.95
N SER A 263 26.48 5.33 19.53
CA SER A 263 27.60 4.64 18.87
C SER A 263 27.70 3.22 19.42
N ARG A 264 26.62 2.44 19.33
CA ARG A 264 26.62 1.07 19.83
C ARG A 264 26.87 0.13 18.65
N ASN A 265 27.90 -0.70 18.76
CA ASN A 265 28.09 -1.82 17.86
C ASN A 265 27.05 -2.89 18.19
N ILE A 266 25.83 -2.70 17.67
CA ILE A 266 24.73 -3.66 17.79
C ILE A 266 24.73 -4.63 16.61
N THR A 267 24.28 -5.85 16.85
CA THR A 267 24.06 -6.86 15.80
C THR A 267 22.75 -6.60 15.06
N LEU A 268 22.59 -7.14 13.85
CA LEU A 268 21.34 -7.03 13.09
C LEU A 268 20.15 -7.69 13.84
N GLU A 269 20.39 -8.79 14.54
CA GLU A 269 19.41 -9.51 15.36
C GLU A 269 18.91 -8.68 16.55
N GLU A 270 19.81 -7.94 17.20
CA GLU A 270 19.47 -7.03 18.30
C GLU A 270 18.75 -5.80 17.77
N ALA A 271 19.21 -5.27 16.65
CA ALA A 271 18.63 -4.08 16.01
C ALA A 271 17.16 -4.30 15.60
N LEU A 272 16.84 -5.53 15.21
CA LEU A 272 15.51 -5.95 14.76
C LEU A 272 14.69 -6.70 15.81
N LYS A 273 15.21 -6.85 17.03
CA LYS A 273 14.50 -7.54 18.12
C LYS A 273 13.06 -7.02 18.32
N PRO A 274 12.77 -5.71 18.32
CA PRO A 274 11.41 -5.21 18.48
C PRO A 274 10.43 -5.61 17.36
N LEU A 275 10.96 -5.99 16.18
CA LEU A 275 10.17 -6.28 14.99
C LEU A 275 9.93 -7.77 14.76
N ARG A 276 10.48 -8.65 15.61
CA ARG A 276 10.41 -10.11 15.40
C ARG A 276 8.99 -10.65 15.36
N ASP A 277 8.13 -10.13 16.23
CA ASP A 277 6.74 -10.60 16.32
C ASP A 277 5.88 -9.98 15.20
N ALA A 278 6.24 -8.77 14.75
CA ALA A 278 5.52 -8.04 13.70
C ALA A 278 5.89 -8.48 12.27
N ILE A 279 7.06 -9.09 12.06
CA ILE A 279 7.54 -9.51 10.74
C ILE A 279 7.70 -11.03 10.72
N PRO A 280 6.78 -11.77 10.08
CA PRO A 280 6.89 -13.21 9.93
C PRO A 280 8.22 -13.62 9.28
N HIS A 281 8.85 -14.65 9.83
CA HIS A 281 10.13 -15.20 9.33
C HIS A 281 11.31 -14.22 9.33
N LEU A 282 11.26 -13.14 10.12
CA LEU A 282 12.35 -12.15 10.19
C LEU A 282 13.73 -12.78 10.46
N ASP A 283 13.79 -13.75 11.37
CA ASP A 283 15.05 -14.46 11.68
C ASP A 283 15.65 -15.18 10.46
N ASP A 284 14.83 -15.68 9.54
CA ASP A 284 15.32 -16.35 8.33
C ASP A 284 15.82 -15.34 7.30
N TYR A 285 15.16 -14.18 7.18
CA TYR A 285 15.64 -13.07 6.36
C TYR A 285 16.95 -12.49 6.89
N ILE A 286 17.09 -12.35 8.22
CA ILE A 286 18.36 -11.92 8.86
C ILE A 286 19.48 -12.91 8.52
N LYS A 287 19.24 -14.22 8.68
CA LYS A 287 20.22 -15.26 8.32
C LYS A 287 20.60 -15.18 6.84
N GLN A 288 19.63 -14.97 5.96
CA GLN A 288 19.87 -14.85 4.52
C GLN A 288 20.73 -13.64 4.19
N ALA A 289 20.39 -12.47 4.74
CA ALA A 289 21.14 -11.23 4.57
C ALA A 289 22.59 -11.37 5.06
N LYS A 290 22.81 -11.97 6.23
CA LYS A 290 24.16 -12.24 6.77
C LYS A 290 24.99 -13.18 5.92
N ARG A 291 24.39 -14.27 5.42
CA ARG A 291 25.09 -15.22 4.52
C ARG A 291 25.58 -14.54 3.26
N ARG A 292 24.79 -13.61 2.70
CA ARG A 292 25.15 -12.85 1.50
C ARG A 292 26.19 -11.78 1.80
N ALA A 293 26.03 -11.05 2.90
CA ALA A 293 27.01 -10.07 3.38
C ALA A 293 28.41 -10.66 3.58
N ASN A 294 28.51 -11.91 4.05
CA ASN A 294 29.79 -12.62 4.22
C ASN A 294 30.57 -12.83 2.91
N SER A 295 29.92 -12.73 1.75
CA SER A 295 30.55 -12.92 0.44
C SER A 295 31.08 -11.62 -0.18
N SER A 296 30.74 -10.45 0.40
CA SER A 296 30.99 -9.11 -0.16
C SER A 296 31.83 -8.26 0.80
N SER A 297 33.06 -8.67 1.13
CA SER A 297 33.94 -7.88 2.00
C SER A 297 34.68 -6.79 1.21
N SER A 298 33.99 -5.67 0.93
CA SER A 298 34.59 -4.41 0.47
C SER A 298 34.21 -3.28 1.43
N ASN A 299 35.15 -2.36 1.72
CA ASN A 299 34.94 -1.07 2.42
C ASN A 299 34.90 -1.04 3.97
N GLY A 300 35.38 -2.07 4.68
CA GLY A 300 35.55 -2.00 6.14
C GLY A 300 34.26 -2.00 6.96
N LEU A 301 33.11 -2.26 6.31
CA LEU A 301 31.83 -2.49 6.96
C LEU A 301 31.81 -3.83 7.70
N THR A 302 31.14 -3.87 8.86
CA THR A 302 30.85 -5.12 9.56
C THR A 302 29.81 -5.93 8.79
N ILE A 303 29.77 -7.25 9.02
CA ILE A 303 28.77 -8.15 8.44
C ILE A 303 27.35 -7.66 8.74
N ASP A 304 27.08 -7.21 9.98
CA ASP A 304 25.76 -6.68 10.35
C ASP A 304 25.37 -5.43 9.56
N LYS A 305 26.32 -4.53 9.29
CA LYS A 305 26.09 -3.32 8.49
C LYS A 305 25.81 -3.65 7.02
N LEU A 306 26.56 -4.59 6.46
CA LEU A 306 26.32 -5.11 5.10
C LEU A 306 24.96 -5.81 5.01
N ALA A 307 24.66 -6.68 5.98
CA ALA A 307 23.40 -7.40 6.05
C ALA A 307 22.21 -6.45 6.24
N ALA A 308 22.37 -5.34 6.94
CA ALA A 308 21.33 -4.32 7.06
C ALA A 308 20.98 -3.71 5.70
N ILE A 309 21.98 -3.34 4.88
CA ILE A 309 21.76 -2.83 3.51
C ILE A 309 21.11 -3.90 2.64
N TYR A 310 21.59 -5.14 2.71
CA TYR A 310 21.02 -6.26 1.96
C TYR A 310 19.54 -6.46 2.32
N LEU A 311 19.20 -6.52 3.61
CA LEU A 311 17.84 -6.69 4.10
C LEU A 311 16.91 -5.53 3.66
N TYR A 312 17.41 -4.29 3.64
CA TYR A 312 16.64 -3.15 3.13
C TYR A 312 16.18 -3.36 1.69
N THR A 313 17.00 -4.00 0.87
CA THR A 313 16.69 -4.27 -0.55
C THR A 313 15.91 -5.57 -0.79
N MET A 314 15.59 -6.31 0.27
CA MET A 314 14.76 -7.51 0.19
C MET A 314 13.27 -7.17 0.24
N GLN A 315 12.52 -7.87 -0.59
CA GLN A 315 11.09 -8.05 -0.49
C GLN A 315 10.85 -9.21 0.46
N LEU A 316 9.87 -9.06 1.35
CA LEU A 316 9.50 -10.04 2.37
C LEU A 316 8.10 -10.53 2.04
N ASN A 317 7.99 -11.66 1.35
CA ASN A 317 6.72 -12.21 0.85
C ASN A 317 5.87 -11.11 0.16
N ASP A 318 4.86 -10.59 0.88
CA ASP A 318 3.82 -9.70 0.40
C ASP A 318 4.13 -8.20 0.66
N ARG A 319 5.24 -7.87 1.36
CA ARG A 319 5.66 -6.49 1.67
C ARG A 319 7.16 -6.29 1.46
N SER A 320 7.60 -5.12 0.99
CA SER A 320 9.03 -4.80 0.99
C SER A 320 9.49 -4.25 2.33
N PHE A 321 10.63 -4.72 2.84
CA PHE A 321 11.18 -4.23 4.11
C PHE A 321 11.46 -2.73 4.04
N SER A 322 11.96 -2.24 2.90
CA SER A 322 12.14 -0.82 2.61
C SER A 322 10.85 -0.01 2.76
N ARG A 323 9.70 -0.52 2.28
CA ARG A 323 8.42 0.19 2.34
C ARG A 323 7.92 0.28 3.78
N MET A 324 8.05 -0.79 4.56
CA MET A 324 7.69 -0.77 5.98
C MET A 324 8.50 0.29 6.74
N LEU A 325 9.81 0.32 6.54
CA LEU A 325 10.68 1.31 7.15
C LEU A 325 10.33 2.74 6.69
N ASN A 326 10.18 2.95 5.38
CA ASN A 326 9.89 4.26 4.82
C ASN A 326 8.51 4.80 5.22
N GLN A 327 7.51 3.92 5.41
CA GLN A 327 6.22 4.29 5.94
C GLN A 327 6.35 4.81 7.38
N ALA A 328 7.06 4.08 8.24
CA ALA A 328 7.31 4.52 9.61
C ALA A 328 8.05 5.87 9.64
N LEU A 329 9.06 6.06 8.77
CA LEU A 329 9.82 7.31 8.66
C LEU A 329 9.00 8.52 8.18
N ARG A 330 7.91 8.29 7.43
CA ARG A 330 7.03 9.34 6.89
C ARG A 330 5.82 9.60 7.78
N TYR A 331 5.59 8.78 8.81
CA TYR A 331 4.47 8.94 9.71
C TYR A 331 4.69 10.12 10.68
N GLU A 332 3.63 10.91 10.92
CA GLU A 332 3.73 12.08 11.79
C GLU A 332 4.03 11.71 13.25
N ASP A 333 3.47 10.59 13.71
CA ASP A 333 3.80 10.06 15.02
C ASP A 333 5.07 9.22 14.97
N GLN A 334 6.14 9.75 15.56
CA GLN A 334 7.44 9.10 15.61
C GLN A 334 7.54 8.00 16.68
N THR A 335 6.47 7.70 17.42
CA THR A 335 6.46 6.62 18.42
C THR A 335 6.83 5.27 17.80
N GLU A 336 6.28 4.95 16.63
CA GLU A 336 6.57 3.70 15.92
C GLU A 336 8.06 3.58 15.57
N VAL A 337 8.63 4.64 14.98
CA VAL A 337 10.06 4.67 14.64
C VAL A 337 10.93 4.52 15.88
N LYS A 338 10.59 5.22 16.98
CA LYS A 338 11.35 5.19 18.22
C LYS A 338 11.28 3.84 18.93
N ASN A 339 10.14 3.17 18.88
CA ASN A 339 9.92 1.92 19.60
C ASN A 339 10.45 0.71 18.81
N TYR A 340 10.32 0.72 17.48
CA TYR A 340 10.57 -0.47 16.67
C TYR A 340 11.76 -0.37 15.73
N TRP A 341 12.00 0.80 15.15
CA TRP A 341 12.97 0.98 14.05
C TRP A 341 14.27 1.64 14.46
N PHE A 342 14.33 2.22 15.66
CA PHE A 342 15.41 3.11 16.10
C PHE A 342 16.80 2.47 16.03
N ASN A 343 16.92 1.23 16.52
CA ASN A 343 18.19 0.49 16.48
C ASN A 343 18.55 0.08 15.05
N TYR A 344 17.58 -0.37 14.26
CA TYR A 344 17.84 -0.69 12.85
C TYR A 344 18.27 0.55 12.05
N LEU A 345 17.66 1.71 12.31
CA LEU A 345 18.03 3.00 11.74
C LEU A 345 19.47 3.37 12.09
N GLU A 346 19.89 3.23 13.35
CA GLU A 346 21.28 3.42 13.77
C GLU A 346 22.24 2.55 12.94
N LEU A 347 21.91 1.27 12.77
CA LEU A 347 22.73 0.29 12.07
C LEU A 347 22.85 0.60 10.56
N ILE A 348 21.73 0.77 9.86
CA ILE A 348 21.74 1.04 8.40
C ILE A 348 22.31 2.42 8.09
N TRP A 349 21.99 3.43 8.89
CA TRP A 349 22.54 4.78 8.71
C TRP A 349 24.06 4.79 8.88
N SER A 350 24.57 4.09 9.89
CA SER A 350 26.01 3.92 10.12
C SER A 350 26.68 3.15 8.98
N ALA A 351 26.00 2.19 8.38
CA ALA A 351 26.47 1.47 7.20
C ALA A 351 26.58 2.41 5.99
N LEU A 352 25.49 3.09 5.63
CA LEU A 352 25.41 3.97 4.48
C LEU A 352 26.36 5.18 4.59
N LYS A 353 26.60 5.71 5.80
CA LYS A 353 27.55 6.82 6.01
C LYS A 353 29.01 6.45 5.70
N GLN A 354 29.38 5.19 5.89
CA GLN A 354 30.74 4.71 5.59
C GLN A 354 30.96 4.45 4.09
N LEU A 355 29.88 4.33 3.31
CA LEU A 355 29.99 4.23 1.87
C LEU A 355 30.40 5.58 1.26
N PRO A 356 31.23 5.57 0.20
CA PRO A 356 31.59 6.80 -0.51
C PRO A 356 30.35 7.48 -1.09
N SER A 357 30.32 8.81 -1.02
CA SER A 357 29.26 9.60 -1.64
C SER A 357 29.46 9.66 -3.15
N VAL A 358 28.35 9.51 -3.88
CA VAL A 358 28.25 9.67 -5.33
C VAL A 358 27.50 10.96 -5.63
N LYS A 359 28.02 11.70 -6.61
CA LYS A 359 27.42 12.91 -7.16
C LYS A 359 26.94 12.66 -8.58
N GLY A 360 25.94 13.39 -9.03
CA GLY A 360 25.46 13.32 -10.40
C GLY A 360 23.95 13.38 -10.50
N ASN A 361 23.42 12.97 -11.65
CA ASN A 361 21.97 12.85 -11.83
C ASN A 361 21.54 11.42 -11.49
N VAL A 362 20.46 11.32 -10.72
CA VAL A 362 19.72 10.08 -10.50
C VAL A 362 18.26 10.30 -10.83
N TYR A 363 17.54 9.22 -11.03
CA TYR A 363 16.17 9.21 -11.52
C TYR A 363 15.29 8.35 -10.63
N GLN A 364 14.06 8.81 -10.46
CA GLN A 364 12.99 8.09 -9.78
C GLN A 364 11.68 8.26 -10.57
N VAL A 365 10.84 7.24 -10.59
CA VAL A 365 9.55 7.26 -11.30
C VAL A 365 8.43 7.14 -10.29
N VAL A 366 7.44 8.01 -10.43
CA VAL A 366 6.21 7.96 -9.66
C VAL A 366 5.07 7.55 -10.59
N ASN A 367 4.28 6.58 -10.15
CA ASN A 367 2.98 6.32 -10.75
C ASN A 367 2.01 7.39 -10.24
N GLY A 368 1.60 8.32 -11.11
CA GLY A 368 0.79 9.47 -10.72
C GLY A 368 1.37 10.80 -11.21
N ARG A 369 0.53 11.84 -11.21
CA ARG A 369 0.91 13.22 -11.53
C ARG A 369 1.03 14.02 -10.24
N ILE A 370 2.23 14.13 -9.71
CA ILE A 370 2.47 14.72 -8.39
C ILE A 370 3.02 16.15 -8.45
N LYS A 371 3.04 16.77 -9.63
CA LYS A 371 3.66 18.09 -9.84
C LYS A 371 3.12 19.19 -8.92
N GLU A 372 1.87 19.10 -8.49
CA GLU A 372 1.23 20.07 -7.60
C GLU A 372 1.86 20.07 -6.21
N ASN A 373 2.39 18.91 -5.78
CA ASN A 373 3.08 18.77 -4.50
C ASN A 373 4.50 19.34 -4.54
N TYR A 374 5.02 19.69 -5.73
CA TYR A 374 6.38 20.16 -5.96
C TYR A 374 6.41 21.58 -6.54
N PRO A 375 5.96 22.59 -5.79
CA PRO A 375 6.02 23.98 -6.24
C PRO A 375 7.46 24.45 -6.48
N LYS A 376 7.69 25.08 -7.64
CA LYS A 376 9.01 25.61 -8.04
C LYS A 376 9.62 26.53 -6.97
N LYS A 377 10.94 26.43 -6.79
CA LYS A 377 11.76 27.15 -5.79
C LYS A 377 11.48 26.78 -4.32
N LYS A 378 10.59 25.83 -4.02
CA LYS A 378 10.47 25.31 -2.66
C LYS A 378 11.60 24.35 -2.34
N ILE A 379 11.90 24.29 -1.06
CA ILE A 379 12.76 23.28 -0.45
C ILE A 379 11.83 22.30 0.25
N ILE A 380 11.95 21.04 -0.11
CA ILE A 380 11.24 19.92 0.50
C ILE A 380 12.25 19.01 1.20
N THR A 381 11.77 18.23 2.17
CA THR A 381 12.59 17.24 2.88
C THR A 381 11.98 15.88 2.64
N TRP A 382 12.79 14.94 2.16
CA TRP A 382 12.39 13.54 2.06
C TRP A 382 12.83 12.79 3.31
N TRP A 383 11.86 12.25 4.04
CA TRP A 383 12.11 11.67 5.36
C TRP A 383 12.49 10.18 5.31
N GLY A 384 12.15 9.48 4.22
CA GLY A 384 12.52 8.08 4.00
C GLY A 384 13.90 7.88 3.39
N ILE A 385 14.42 6.65 3.45
CA ILE A 385 15.53 6.22 2.58
C ILE A 385 14.98 6.13 1.16
N THR A 386 15.51 6.91 0.23
CA THR A 386 14.97 6.97 -1.13
C THR A 386 15.87 6.23 -2.10
N SER A 387 15.33 5.22 -2.80
CA SER A 387 16.08 4.49 -3.82
C SER A 387 15.93 5.17 -5.18
N CYS A 388 17.03 5.26 -5.93
CA CYS A 388 17.11 5.90 -7.23
C CYS A 388 18.00 5.08 -8.18
N THR A 389 17.92 5.37 -9.48
CA THR A 389 18.80 4.76 -10.48
C THR A 389 19.59 5.80 -11.25
N GLN A 390 20.80 5.44 -11.71
CA GLN A 390 21.57 6.24 -12.68
C GLN A 390 21.31 5.84 -14.14
N VAL A 391 20.62 4.72 -14.37
CA VAL A 391 20.38 4.17 -15.72
C VAL A 391 18.89 4.27 -16.04
N PRO A 392 18.44 5.38 -16.65
CA PRO A 392 17.04 5.59 -16.92
C PRO A 392 16.47 4.62 -17.97
N ASP A 393 17.22 4.27 -19.01
CA ASP A 393 16.61 3.78 -20.25
C ASP A 393 15.80 2.47 -20.13
N ASN A 394 16.28 1.48 -19.35
CA ASN A 394 15.57 0.21 -19.19
C ASN A 394 14.41 0.31 -18.19
N ILE A 395 14.63 1.00 -17.07
CA ILE A 395 13.69 1.07 -15.94
C ILE A 395 12.56 2.09 -16.22
N LEU A 396 12.89 3.22 -16.85
CA LEU A 396 11.91 4.23 -17.25
C LEU A 396 10.92 3.66 -18.28
N SER A 397 11.38 2.84 -19.23
CA SER A 397 10.48 2.29 -20.25
C SER A 397 9.40 1.34 -19.69
N GLU A 398 9.70 0.65 -18.59
CA GLU A 398 8.78 -0.27 -17.91
C GLU A 398 7.81 0.45 -16.96
N MET A 399 8.21 1.62 -16.44
CA MET A 399 7.48 2.34 -15.39
C MET A 399 6.78 3.63 -15.87
N LEU A 400 7.18 4.19 -17.01
CA LEU A 400 6.58 5.42 -17.55
C LEU A 400 5.28 5.10 -18.29
N GLY A 401 4.17 5.28 -17.59
CA GLY A 401 2.84 5.39 -18.16
C GLY A 401 2.46 6.84 -18.47
N LYS A 402 1.33 7.04 -19.15
CA LYS A 402 0.84 8.37 -19.59
C LYS A 402 0.34 9.29 -18.46
N LYS A 403 0.46 8.81 -17.21
CA LYS A 403 0.14 9.53 -15.96
C LYS A 403 1.25 9.30 -14.93
N SER A 404 2.50 9.21 -15.37
CA SER A 404 3.64 9.11 -14.47
C SER A 404 4.35 10.46 -14.32
N THR A 405 5.14 10.59 -13.26
CA THR A 405 6.04 11.71 -13.03
C THR A 405 7.47 11.17 -12.98
N LEU A 406 8.37 11.79 -13.75
CA LEU A 406 9.80 11.54 -13.69
C LEU A 406 10.45 12.58 -12.77
N LEU A 407 11.11 12.11 -11.72
CA LEU A 407 11.95 12.93 -10.86
C LEU A 407 13.39 12.82 -11.34
N LYS A 408 13.97 13.95 -11.78
CA LYS A 408 15.38 14.06 -12.13
C LYS A 408 16.09 14.81 -11.03
N ILE A 409 16.98 14.13 -10.32
CA ILE A 409 17.54 14.61 -9.07
C ILE A 409 19.05 14.76 -9.23
N LYS A 410 19.54 15.99 -9.10
CA LYS A 410 20.97 16.25 -9.00
C LYS A 410 21.40 16.10 -7.55
N ILE A 411 22.17 15.06 -7.28
CA ILE A 411 22.56 14.63 -5.93
C ILE A 411 24.00 14.99 -5.59
N LEU A 412 24.25 15.19 -4.31
CA LEU A 412 25.55 15.51 -3.70
C LEU A 412 26.06 14.36 -2.81
N ASN A 413 25.17 13.65 -2.12
CA ASN A 413 25.53 12.68 -1.08
C ASN A 413 24.90 11.29 -1.25
N GLY A 414 24.44 10.94 -2.45
CA GLY A 414 23.86 9.61 -2.69
C GLY A 414 24.86 8.49 -2.43
N LYS A 415 24.37 7.31 -2.01
CA LYS A 415 25.20 6.15 -1.69
C LYS A 415 24.94 5.04 -2.70
N ASN A 416 25.98 4.63 -3.42
CA ASN A 416 25.86 3.48 -4.30
C ASN A 416 25.82 2.19 -3.46
N ILE A 417 24.70 1.48 -3.55
CA ILE A 417 24.49 0.22 -2.81
C ILE A 417 24.40 -1.00 -3.73
N SER A 418 24.73 -0.85 -5.02
CA SER A 418 24.58 -1.92 -6.03
C SER A 418 25.31 -3.22 -5.64
N GLU A 419 26.50 -3.12 -5.05
CA GLU A 419 27.29 -4.28 -4.59
C GLU A 419 26.75 -4.93 -3.30
N TYR A 420 25.87 -4.22 -2.59
CA TYR A 420 25.32 -4.61 -1.28
C TYR A 420 23.83 -4.93 -1.34
N SER A 421 23.18 -4.63 -2.46
CA SER A 421 21.78 -4.91 -2.73
C SER A 421 21.59 -6.41 -2.98
N CYS A 422 20.38 -6.89 -2.69
CA CYS A 422 19.99 -8.26 -3.02
C CYS A 422 20.04 -8.55 -4.53
N LYS A 423 19.99 -7.50 -5.35
CA LYS A 423 20.09 -7.61 -6.80
C LYS A 423 21.35 -6.92 -7.30
N SER A 424 22.36 -7.71 -7.64
CA SER A 424 23.72 -7.23 -7.93
C SER A 424 23.91 -6.62 -9.33
N ASN A 425 22.88 -6.62 -10.18
CA ASN A 425 22.97 -6.17 -11.57
C ASN A 425 22.29 -4.80 -11.84
N GLU A 426 21.79 -4.14 -10.80
CA GLU A 426 21.13 -2.84 -10.92
C GLU A 426 21.96 -1.74 -10.25
N THR A 427 22.10 -0.59 -10.93
CA THR A 427 22.81 0.57 -10.38
C THR A 427 21.90 1.34 -9.41
N GLU A 428 21.77 0.82 -8.19
CA GLU A 428 20.94 1.39 -7.14
C GLU A 428 21.73 2.42 -6.31
N ILE A 429 21.24 3.65 -6.31
CA ILE A 429 21.73 4.75 -5.48
C ILE A 429 20.68 5.11 -4.44
N VAL A 430 21.03 5.16 -3.16
CA VAL A 430 20.11 5.61 -2.12
C VAL A 430 20.44 7.01 -1.60
N LEU A 431 19.39 7.80 -1.35
CA LEU A 431 19.44 9.06 -0.63
C LEU A 431 19.03 8.81 0.83
N LEU A 432 19.72 9.49 1.74
CA LEU A 432 19.53 9.31 3.17
C LEU A 432 18.24 9.99 3.67
N PRO A 433 17.61 9.47 4.75
CA PRO A 433 16.54 10.14 5.47
C PRO A 433 16.89 11.59 5.82
N GLY A 434 15.94 12.50 5.59
CA GLY A 434 16.11 13.93 5.82
C GLY A 434 16.81 14.66 4.67
N THR A 435 16.98 14.04 3.50
CA THR A 435 17.55 14.71 2.31
C THR A 435 16.69 15.91 1.93
N ARG A 436 17.31 17.10 1.86
CA ARG A 436 16.64 18.32 1.43
C ARG A 436 16.84 18.55 -0.06
N LEU A 437 15.75 18.81 -0.78
CA LEU A 437 15.75 19.01 -2.22
C LEU A 437 15.11 20.35 -2.56
N ARG A 438 15.77 21.13 -3.43
CA ARG A 438 15.19 22.32 -4.05
C ARG A 438 14.49 21.93 -5.35
N VAL A 439 13.25 22.38 -5.53
CA VAL A 439 12.52 22.22 -6.79
C VAL A 439 13.02 23.27 -7.79
N ASN A 440 13.86 22.86 -8.73
CA ASN A 440 14.44 23.76 -9.72
C ASN A 440 13.49 24.02 -10.88
N ASN A 441 12.79 22.99 -11.35
CA ASN A 441 11.84 23.13 -12.45
C ASN A 441 10.74 22.06 -12.39
N VAL A 442 9.59 22.41 -12.96
CA VAL A 442 8.46 21.52 -13.16
C VAL A 442 8.02 21.73 -14.60
N SER A 443 7.99 20.68 -15.39
CA SER A 443 7.64 20.74 -16.80
C SER A 443 6.83 19.52 -17.22
N TYR A 444 6.35 19.54 -18.45
CA TYR A 444 5.58 18.44 -19.01
C TYR A 444 6.24 17.99 -20.31
N ASN A 445 6.66 16.73 -20.36
CA ASN A 445 7.22 16.14 -21.56
C ASN A 445 6.08 15.69 -22.47
N THR A 446 5.86 16.42 -23.56
CA THR A 446 4.76 16.15 -24.49
C THR A 446 4.95 14.86 -25.28
N ASN A 447 6.19 14.46 -25.55
CA ASN A 447 6.51 13.25 -26.30
C ASN A 447 6.23 11.98 -25.48
N LEU A 448 6.59 12.00 -24.19
CA LEU A 448 6.39 10.89 -23.27
C LEU A 448 5.06 10.98 -22.51
N CYS A 449 4.39 12.14 -22.57
CA CYS A 449 3.12 12.41 -21.89
C CYS A 449 3.20 12.35 -20.35
N ILE A 450 4.34 12.73 -19.77
CA ILE A 450 4.64 12.66 -18.33
C ILE A 450 4.97 14.05 -17.76
N ASP A 451 4.77 14.22 -16.45
CA ASP A 451 5.31 15.37 -15.75
C ASP A 451 6.81 15.10 -15.44
N GLU A 452 7.65 16.12 -15.55
CA GLU A 452 9.08 16.06 -15.21
C GLU A 452 9.39 17.10 -14.14
N ILE A 453 10.04 16.66 -13.06
CA ILE A 453 10.42 17.51 -11.94
C ILE A 453 11.94 17.45 -11.77
N ASP A 454 12.58 18.60 -11.93
CA ASP A 454 14.01 18.77 -11.70
C ASP A 454 14.25 19.18 -10.25
N LEU A 455 14.96 18.33 -9.52
CA LEU A 455 15.33 18.50 -8.13
C LEU A 455 16.84 18.64 -7.98
N GLU A 456 17.27 19.41 -6.99
CA GLU A 456 18.69 19.51 -6.61
C GLU A 456 18.83 19.35 -5.10
N GLU A 457 19.66 18.40 -4.69
CA GLU A 457 20.05 18.23 -3.30
C GLU A 457 20.81 19.47 -2.82
N ILE A 458 20.40 19.99 -1.66
CA ILE A 458 21.04 21.14 -1.03
C ILE A 458 21.80 20.69 0.22
N SER A 459 23.02 21.21 0.40
CA SER A 459 23.76 21.01 1.64
C SER A 459 23.15 21.82 2.79
N ASP A 460 23.49 21.46 4.02
CA ASP A 460 23.10 22.22 5.21
C ASP A 460 23.60 23.67 5.16
N GLU A 461 24.79 23.90 4.61
CA GLU A 461 25.37 25.24 4.42
C GLU A 461 24.51 26.09 3.45
N MET A 462 24.11 25.50 2.31
CA MET A 462 23.25 26.16 1.33
C MET A 462 21.85 26.46 1.89
N PHE A 463 21.33 25.55 2.73
CA PHE A 463 20.05 25.75 3.38
C PHE A 463 20.08 26.94 4.35
N GLN A 464 21.12 27.05 5.18
CA GLN A 464 21.29 28.17 6.12
C GLN A 464 21.42 29.51 5.39
N SER A 465 22.12 29.58 4.25
CA SER A 465 22.21 30.81 3.46
C SER A 465 20.87 31.24 2.84
N ASP A 466 20.06 30.29 2.38
CA ASP A 466 18.73 30.54 1.80
C ASP A 466 17.71 30.98 2.86
N THR A 467 17.82 30.47 4.09
CA THR A 467 16.99 30.95 5.20
C THR A 467 17.37 32.36 5.64
N ASN A 468 18.67 32.69 5.62
CA ASN A 468 19.16 34.00 6.05
C ASN A 468 18.89 35.13 5.03
N SER A 469 18.94 34.84 3.72
CA SER A 469 18.64 35.81 2.66
C SER A 469 17.14 36.18 2.60
N ASN A 470 16.24 35.24 2.92
CA ASN A 470 14.80 35.51 3.01
C ASN A 470 14.43 36.39 4.22
N HIS A 471 15.23 36.40 5.29
CA HIS A 471 15.03 37.29 6.43
C HIS A 471 15.51 38.72 6.19
N THR A 472 16.52 38.93 5.34
CA THR A 472 17.04 40.28 5.02
C THR A 472 16.09 41.07 4.11
N THR A 473 15.36 40.37 3.24
CA THR A 473 14.44 41.01 2.26
C THR A 473 13.12 41.51 2.89
N LYS A 474 12.77 41.08 4.12
CA LYS A 474 11.56 41.54 4.83
C LYS A 474 11.75 42.81 5.67
N ARG A 475 12.97 43.37 5.75
CA ARG A 475 13.26 44.57 6.57
C ARG A 475 13.30 45.90 5.81
N THR A 476 13.10 45.94 4.50
CA THR A 476 13.21 47.16 3.68
C THR A 476 11.89 47.62 3.05
N SER A 477 10.75 47.37 3.70
CA SER A 477 9.44 47.89 3.25
C SER A 477 8.59 48.44 4.40
N LYS A 478 9.19 49.26 5.25
CA LYS A 478 8.50 50.19 6.15
C LYS A 478 9.50 51.29 6.50
N ASP A 479 9.59 52.31 5.66
CA ASP A 479 9.88 53.68 6.06
C ASP A 479 9.71 54.58 4.83
N GLY A 480 8.58 55.28 4.82
CA GLY A 480 8.17 56.13 3.72
C GLY A 480 6.80 56.75 4.00
N SER A 481 6.69 57.51 5.08
CA SER A 481 5.64 58.53 5.28
C SER A 481 5.75 59.14 6.68
N PHE A 482 6.15 60.43 6.74
CA PHE A 482 5.92 61.49 7.75
C PHE A 482 7.21 62.33 7.84
N GLY A 483 7.26 63.62 7.54
CA GLY A 483 6.28 64.62 7.15
C GLY A 483 7.02 65.94 6.85
N LYS A 484 6.24 66.96 6.49
CA LYS A 484 6.58 68.39 6.25
C LYS A 484 7.86 68.94 6.85
#